data_AF-A0A8T1SRA2-F1
#
_entry.id   AF-A0A8T1SRA2-F1
#
_cell.length_a   1.000
_cell.length_b   1.000
_cell.length_c   1.000
_cell.angle_alpha   90.00
_cell.angle_beta   90.00
_cell.angle_gamma   90.00
#
_symmetry.space_group_name_H-M   'P 1'
#
loop_
_entity.id
_entity.type
_entity.pdbx_description
1 polymer ?
#
loop_
_entity_poly.entity_id
_entity_poly.type
_entity_poly.pdbx_seq_one_letter_code
_entity_poly.pdbx_strand_id
1 'polypeptide(L)'
;RTAAPIALPIEEVLETLQDLITYFQPPEEELEHEDKQNKLRSLKNRQNLFKDEGMLALVLNCIDRLNVFNSAAHFAGVAREESGTAWKEILNLLYKLLAALIRGNRNNCTQFSNNLDWLISKLDRLESSSGILEVLHCILIESPEALNLIAEEHIKSIISLLDKHGRNHKVLDVLCSLCLCNGVAVRANQNYICDNLLPRRDLLLQTRLINDVTSMRPNIFLGVAEGSAQYKKWYFELIIDQVDAFLTAEPTHLRVGWASTSGYAPYPGGGEGWGGNGVGDDLYSYGFDGLHLWSGRVLR
;
A
#
# COMPACT_ATOMS: atom_id res chain seq x y z
N ARG A 1 18.36 -44.19 6.32
CA ARG A 1 19.64 -43.58 5.87
C ARG A 1 19.47 -42.07 5.95
N THR A 2 19.95 -41.46 7.03
CA THR A 2 20.01 -40.00 7.16
C THR A 2 21.12 -39.50 6.23
N ALA A 3 20.75 -38.90 5.11
CA ALA A 3 21.70 -38.26 4.21
C ALA A 3 22.48 -37.19 4.99
N ALA A 4 23.80 -37.14 4.79
CA ALA A 4 24.63 -36.08 5.36
C ALA A 4 24.07 -34.71 4.92
N PRO A 5 24.07 -33.69 5.80
CA PRO A 5 23.55 -32.38 5.44
C PRO A 5 24.37 -31.81 4.28
N ILE A 6 23.75 -31.67 3.11
CA ILE A 6 24.35 -30.99 1.96
C ILE A 6 24.44 -29.51 2.35
N ALA A 7 25.65 -28.97 2.42
CA ALA A 7 25.83 -27.53 2.57
C ALA A 7 25.42 -26.86 1.26
N LEU A 8 24.39 -26.01 1.30
CA LEU A 8 23.97 -25.22 0.16
C LEU A 8 24.97 -24.06 -0.02
N PRO A 9 25.46 -23.79 -1.24
CA PRO A 9 26.37 -22.68 -1.52
C PRO A 9 25.60 -21.36 -1.58
N ILE A 10 25.12 -20.89 -0.42
CA ILE A 10 24.24 -19.72 -0.31
C ILE A 10 24.91 -18.44 -0.82
N GLU A 11 26.16 -18.20 -0.43
CA GLU A 11 26.92 -17.01 -0.83
C GLU A 11 27.14 -16.99 -2.34
N GLU A 12 27.59 -18.09 -2.93
CA GLU A 12 27.79 -18.20 -4.39
C GLU A 12 26.48 -17.97 -5.16
N VAL A 13 25.34 -18.45 -4.64
CA VAL A 13 24.02 -18.22 -5.25
C VAL A 13 23.63 -16.75 -5.18
N LEU A 14 23.86 -16.08 -4.04
CA LEU A 14 23.57 -14.65 -3.88
C LEU A 14 24.41 -13.81 -4.87
N GLU A 15 25.72 -14.04 -4.93
CA GLU A 15 26.63 -13.36 -5.84
C GLU A 15 26.25 -13.61 -7.30
N THR A 16 25.98 -14.87 -7.67
CA THR A 16 25.57 -15.23 -9.04
C THR A 16 24.28 -14.53 -9.44
N LEU A 17 23.28 -14.46 -8.55
CA LEU A 17 22.02 -13.77 -8.84
C LEU A 17 22.23 -12.27 -9.00
N GLN A 18 23.08 -11.66 -8.18
CA GLN A 18 23.40 -10.23 -8.27
C GLN A 18 24.14 -9.89 -9.58
N ASP A 19 25.10 -10.73 -9.99
CA ASP A 19 25.81 -10.61 -11.25
C ASP A 19 24.87 -10.77 -12.45
N LEU A 20 23.97 -11.75 -12.41
CA LEU A 20 22.96 -11.93 -13.45
C LEU A 20 22.01 -10.75 -13.56
N ILE A 21 21.53 -10.20 -12.44
CA ILE A 21 20.68 -9.00 -12.44
C ILE A 21 21.41 -7.83 -13.08
N THR A 22 22.68 -7.63 -12.73
CA THR A 22 23.52 -6.58 -13.31
C THR A 22 23.74 -6.81 -14.81
N TYR A 23 23.96 -8.06 -15.21
CA TYR A 23 24.11 -8.44 -16.61
C TYR A 23 22.87 -8.10 -17.45
N PHE A 24 21.67 -8.31 -16.90
CA PHE A 24 20.39 -7.99 -17.57
C PHE A 24 19.86 -6.59 -17.28
N GLN A 25 20.65 -5.71 -16.66
CA GLN A 25 20.21 -4.36 -16.35
C GLN A 25 19.94 -3.54 -17.63
N PRO A 26 18.83 -2.76 -17.68
CA PRO A 26 18.57 -1.82 -18.77
C PRO A 26 19.67 -0.76 -18.88
N PRO A 27 19.96 -0.25 -20.10
CA PRO A 27 20.89 0.85 -20.27
C PRO A 27 20.36 2.14 -19.60
N GLU A 28 21.28 2.95 -19.11
CA GLU A 28 20.98 4.25 -18.49
C GLU A 28 20.20 5.18 -19.41
N GLU A 29 19.35 6.02 -18.84
CA GLU A 29 18.48 6.90 -19.61
C GLU A 29 19.23 8.05 -20.31
N GLU A 30 20.36 8.46 -19.75
CA GLU A 30 21.18 9.60 -20.19
C GLU A 30 22.06 9.30 -21.42
N LEU A 31 22.12 8.06 -21.88
CA LEU A 31 22.89 7.68 -23.06
C LEU A 31 22.31 8.28 -24.34
N GLU A 32 23.20 8.59 -25.30
CA GLU A 32 22.77 8.99 -26.64
C GLU A 32 21.86 7.92 -27.27
N HIS A 33 20.90 8.36 -28.08
CA HIS A 33 19.85 7.51 -28.61
C HIS A 33 20.40 6.28 -29.35
N GLU A 34 21.44 6.45 -30.16
CA GLU A 34 22.04 5.35 -30.94
C GLU A 34 22.67 4.28 -30.02
N ASP A 35 23.48 4.70 -29.05
CA ASP A 35 24.11 3.81 -28.09
C ASP A 35 23.09 3.09 -27.21
N LYS A 36 22.05 3.81 -26.78
CA LYS A 36 20.93 3.25 -26.01
C LYS A 36 20.21 2.16 -26.81
N GLN A 37 19.90 2.41 -28.09
CA GLN A 37 19.25 1.41 -28.95
C GLN A 37 20.14 0.18 -29.19
N ASN A 38 21.45 0.37 -29.37
CA ASN A 38 22.40 -0.74 -29.52
C ASN A 38 22.47 -1.60 -28.26
N LYS A 39 22.55 -0.98 -27.07
CA LYS A 39 22.52 -1.72 -25.78
C LYS A 39 21.18 -2.43 -25.56
N LEU A 40 20.05 -1.81 -25.89
CA LEU A 40 18.72 -2.45 -25.81
C LEU A 40 18.61 -3.67 -26.72
N ARG A 41 19.14 -3.60 -27.95
CA ARG A 41 19.17 -4.74 -28.87
C ARG A 41 20.03 -5.88 -28.33
N SER A 42 21.22 -5.55 -27.79
CA SER A 42 22.09 -6.52 -27.13
C SER A 42 21.42 -7.17 -25.92
N LEU A 43 20.72 -6.39 -25.09
CA LEU A 43 19.93 -6.91 -23.96
C LEU A 43 18.87 -7.91 -24.41
N LYS A 44 18.06 -7.56 -25.43
CA LYS A 44 17.03 -8.48 -25.97
C LYS A 44 17.62 -9.78 -26.50
N ASN A 45 18.77 -9.71 -27.18
CA ASN A 45 19.45 -10.91 -27.69
C ASN A 45 19.90 -11.83 -26.55
N ARG A 46 20.49 -11.25 -25.48
CA ARG A 46 20.90 -12.02 -24.29
C ARG A 46 19.70 -12.65 -23.59
N GLN A 47 18.60 -11.91 -23.43
CA GLN A 47 17.35 -12.43 -22.85
C GLN A 47 16.78 -13.61 -23.67
N ASN A 48 16.81 -13.52 -25.01
CA ASN A 48 16.34 -14.60 -25.89
C ASN A 48 17.21 -15.85 -25.78
N LEU A 49 18.54 -15.70 -25.80
CA LEU A 49 19.46 -16.84 -25.62
C LEU A 49 19.24 -17.53 -24.27
N PHE A 50 19.12 -16.76 -23.19
CA PHE A 50 18.86 -17.32 -21.86
C PHE A 50 17.54 -18.10 -21.80
N LYS A 51 16.51 -17.60 -22.48
CA LYS A 51 15.22 -18.29 -22.61
C LYS A 51 15.35 -19.58 -23.42
N ASP A 52 16.02 -19.54 -24.57
CA ASP A 52 16.13 -20.68 -25.49
C ASP A 52 16.91 -21.85 -24.84
N GLU A 53 17.85 -21.55 -23.95
CA GLU A 53 18.54 -22.53 -23.09
C GLU A 53 17.68 -23.06 -21.91
N GLY A 54 16.42 -22.62 -21.79
CA GLY A 54 15.50 -23.09 -20.75
C GLY A 54 15.71 -22.48 -19.36
N MET A 55 16.52 -21.43 -19.24
CA MET A 55 16.87 -20.85 -17.92
C MET A 55 15.66 -20.26 -17.19
N LEU A 56 14.65 -19.74 -17.91
CA LEU A 56 13.41 -19.27 -17.29
C LEU A 56 12.67 -20.38 -16.53
N ALA A 57 12.65 -21.60 -17.07
CA ALA A 57 12.01 -22.74 -16.40
C ALA A 57 12.77 -23.14 -15.13
N LEU A 58 14.10 -23.03 -15.13
CA LEU A 58 14.93 -23.29 -13.96
C LEU A 58 14.70 -22.24 -12.86
N VAL A 59 14.62 -20.96 -13.22
CA VAL A 59 14.30 -19.87 -12.27
C VAL A 59 12.93 -20.08 -11.65
N LEU A 60 11.91 -20.40 -12.46
CA LEU A 60 10.55 -20.70 -11.97
C LEU A 60 10.52 -21.90 -11.02
N ASN A 61 11.21 -23.00 -11.38
CA ASN A 61 11.30 -24.18 -10.52
C ASN A 61 12.01 -23.86 -9.19
N CYS A 62 13.07 -23.06 -9.24
CA CYS A 62 13.76 -22.60 -8.03
C CYS A 62 12.82 -21.80 -7.12
N ILE A 63 12.07 -20.85 -7.69
CA ILE A 63 11.05 -20.07 -6.95
C ILE A 63 9.99 -21.01 -6.34
N ASP A 64 9.47 -21.98 -7.09
CA ASP A 64 8.47 -22.92 -6.56
C ASP A 64 9.01 -23.79 -5.42
N ARG A 65 10.25 -24.29 -5.53
CA ARG A 65 10.90 -25.07 -4.47
C ARG A 65 11.12 -24.25 -3.21
N LEU A 66 11.52 -22.99 -3.36
CA LEU A 66 11.70 -22.06 -2.23
C LEU A 66 10.37 -21.56 -1.65
N ASN A 67 9.30 -21.59 -2.45
CA ASN A 67 7.95 -21.22 -2.02
C ASN A 67 7.24 -22.30 -1.19
N VAL A 68 7.77 -23.53 -1.13
CA VAL A 68 7.30 -24.58 -0.19
C VAL A 68 7.51 -24.16 1.26
N PHE A 69 8.47 -23.28 1.53
CA PHE A 69 8.75 -22.84 2.89
C PHE A 69 7.88 -21.67 3.28
N ASN A 70 7.17 -21.76 4.40
CA ASN A 70 6.15 -20.78 4.79
C ASN A 70 6.75 -19.57 5.54
N SER A 71 7.92 -19.72 6.16
CA SER A 71 8.58 -18.67 6.95
C SER A 71 10.10 -18.87 6.97
N ALA A 72 10.83 -17.82 7.33
CA ALA A 72 12.29 -17.89 7.50
C ALA A 72 12.69 -18.91 8.59
N ALA A 73 11.88 -19.03 9.65
CA ALA A 73 12.08 -20.03 10.69
C ALA A 73 11.87 -21.47 10.17
N HIS A 74 10.89 -21.69 9.30
CA HIS A 74 10.68 -22.99 8.66
C HIS A 74 11.85 -23.36 7.74
N PHE A 75 12.40 -22.38 7.01
CA PHE A 75 13.61 -22.60 6.20
C PHE A 75 14.84 -22.87 7.06
N ALA A 76 15.06 -22.11 8.14
CA ALA A 76 16.17 -22.28 9.08
C ALA A 76 16.09 -23.55 9.96
N GLY A 77 14.91 -24.21 10.01
CA GLY A 77 14.77 -25.52 10.63
C GLY A 77 15.20 -26.68 9.71
N VAL A 78 15.28 -26.45 8.40
CA VAL A 78 15.63 -27.45 7.37
C VAL A 78 17.02 -27.22 6.80
N ALA A 79 17.36 -25.95 6.53
CA ALA A 79 18.71 -25.47 6.26
C ALA A 79 19.29 -24.90 7.55
N ARG A 80 20.62 -24.93 7.76
CA ARG A 80 21.28 -24.44 8.99
C ARG A 80 20.77 -23.06 9.44
N GLU A 81 20.89 -22.76 10.74
CA GLU A 81 20.28 -21.60 11.43
C GLU A 81 20.55 -20.22 10.76
N GLU A 82 21.71 -20.03 10.13
CA GLU A 82 22.08 -18.79 9.41
C GLU A 82 21.40 -18.61 8.03
N SER A 83 20.68 -19.62 7.53
CA SER A 83 20.14 -19.64 6.16
C SER A 83 18.79 -18.92 6.01
N GLY A 84 18.13 -18.59 7.12
CA GLY A 84 16.77 -18.01 7.12
C GLY A 84 16.70 -16.59 6.55
N THR A 85 17.72 -15.76 6.79
CA THR A 85 17.84 -14.42 6.21
C THR A 85 18.13 -14.47 4.72
N ALA A 86 19.06 -15.33 4.32
CA ALA A 86 19.43 -15.54 2.92
C ALA A 86 18.25 -16.06 2.07
N TRP A 87 17.33 -16.84 2.63
CA TRP A 87 16.15 -17.33 1.91
C TRP A 87 15.27 -16.19 1.35
N LYS A 88 14.98 -15.18 2.18
CA LYS A 88 14.18 -14.03 1.75
C LYS A 88 14.90 -13.24 0.65
N GLU A 89 16.20 -13.08 0.82
CA GLU A 89 17.04 -12.35 -0.11
C GLU A 89 17.15 -13.06 -1.47
N ILE A 90 17.42 -14.37 -1.46
CA ILE A 90 17.45 -15.21 -2.67
C ILE A 90 16.10 -15.13 -3.40
N LEU A 91 14.97 -15.28 -2.69
CA LEU A 91 13.65 -15.16 -3.31
C LEU A 91 13.44 -13.79 -3.97
N ASN A 92 13.82 -12.71 -3.30
CA ASN A 92 13.71 -11.36 -3.84
C ASN A 92 14.59 -11.17 -5.09
N LEU A 93 15.84 -11.67 -5.06
CA LEU A 93 16.75 -11.62 -6.20
C LEU A 93 16.24 -12.48 -7.38
N LEU A 94 15.64 -13.64 -7.13
CA LEU A 94 15.02 -14.45 -8.17
C LEU A 94 13.86 -13.74 -8.87
N TYR A 95 12.99 -13.04 -8.14
CA TYR A 95 11.93 -12.23 -8.76
C TYR A 95 12.48 -11.01 -9.51
N LYS A 96 13.53 -10.36 -9.00
CA LYS A 96 14.22 -9.28 -9.72
C LYS A 96 14.87 -9.76 -11.02
N LEU A 97 15.54 -10.91 -10.98
CA LEU A 97 16.11 -11.55 -12.17
C LEU A 97 15.01 -11.90 -13.17
N LEU A 98 13.89 -12.45 -12.69
CA LEU A 98 12.74 -12.73 -13.54
C LEU A 98 12.19 -11.47 -14.22
N ALA A 99 12.06 -10.36 -13.47
CA ALA A 99 11.66 -9.07 -14.03
C ALA A 99 12.66 -8.56 -15.07
N ALA A 100 13.97 -8.69 -14.82
CA ALA A 100 15.01 -8.28 -15.75
C ALA A 100 15.02 -9.12 -17.04
N LEU A 101 14.62 -10.39 -16.98
CA LEU A 101 14.58 -11.28 -18.15
C LEU A 101 13.36 -11.03 -19.07
N ILE A 102 12.29 -10.44 -18.55
CA ILE A 102 11.06 -10.18 -19.31
C ILE A 102 10.90 -8.70 -19.72
N ARG A 103 11.43 -7.76 -18.94
CA ARG A 103 11.33 -6.32 -19.21
C ARG A 103 11.86 -5.97 -20.60
N GLY A 104 11.08 -5.22 -21.38
CA GLY A 104 11.44 -4.78 -22.72
C GLY A 104 11.40 -5.88 -23.79
N ASN A 105 10.94 -7.09 -23.46
CA ASN A 105 10.89 -8.21 -24.38
C ASN A 105 9.48 -8.83 -24.44
N ARG A 106 8.68 -8.32 -25.39
CA ARG A 106 7.31 -8.77 -25.66
C ARG A 106 7.18 -10.29 -25.85
N ASN A 107 8.14 -10.95 -26.50
CA ASN A 107 8.07 -12.40 -26.72
C ASN A 107 8.16 -13.17 -25.39
N ASN A 108 9.07 -12.75 -24.51
CA ASN A 108 9.22 -13.36 -23.17
C ASN A 108 7.98 -13.08 -22.31
N CYS A 109 7.46 -11.84 -22.33
CA CYS A 109 6.24 -11.50 -21.60
C CYS A 109 5.01 -12.28 -22.09
N THR A 110 4.85 -12.46 -23.41
CA THR A 110 3.73 -13.21 -23.98
C THR A 110 3.77 -14.67 -23.54
N GLN A 111 4.94 -15.31 -23.55
CA GLN A 111 5.08 -16.67 -23.04
C GLN A 111 4.76 -16.75 -21.54
N PHE A 112 5.21 -15.76 -20.77
CA PHE A 112 4.99 -15.71 -19.34
C PHE A 112 3.55 -15.38 -18.96
N SER A 113 2.78 -14.72 -19.83
CA SER A 113 1.38 -14.36 -19.57
C SER A 113 0.50 -15.55 -19.19
N ASN A 114 0.82 -16.76 -19.68
CA ASN A 114 0.14 -18.01 -19.30
C ASN A 114 0.36 -18.43 -17.84
N ASN A 115 1.36 -17.86 -17.16
CA ASN A 115 1.68 -18.11 -15.75
C ASN A 115 1.18 -16.99 -14.82
N LEU A 116 0.24 -16.15 -15.28
CA LEU A 116 -0.32 -15.05 -14.49
C LEU A 116 -0.98 -15.52 -13.18
N ASP A 117 -1.81 -16.56 -13.27
CA ASP A 117 -2.49 -17.15 -12.11
C ASP A 117 -1.46 -17.66 -11.08
N TRP A 118 -0.39 -18.30 -11.57
CA TRP A 118 0.72 -18.74 -10.73
C TRP A 118 1.37 -17.54 -10.03
N LEU A 119 1.71 -16.47 -10.76
CA LEU A 119 2.36 -15.28 -10.20
C LEU A 119 1.47 -14.60 -9.15
N ILE A 120 0.20 -14.43 -9.46
CA ILE A 120 -0.79 -13.79 -8.58
C ILE A 120 -1.02 -14.62 -7.32
N SER A 121 -1.05 -15.95 -7.42
CA SER A 121 -1.16 -16.83 -6.25
C SER A 121 -0.03 -16.65 -5.24
N LYS A 122 1.14 -16.12 -5.67
CA LYS A 122 2.27 -15.84 -4.78
C LYS A 122 2.22 -14.44 -4.17
N LEU A 123 1.34 -13.54 -4.61
CA LEU A 123 1.23 -12.16 -4.09
C LEU A 123 0.82 -12.12 -2.61
N ASP A 124 0.08 -13.12 -2.13
CA ASP A 124 -0.31 -13.22 -0.71
C ASP A 124 0.87 -13.35 0.26
N ARG A 125 2.08 -13.60 -0.26
CA ARG A 125 3.29 -13.73 0.55
C ARG A 125 3.93 -12.36 0.79
N LEU A 126 3.95 -11.94 2.05
CA LEU A 126 4.41 -10.61 2.43
C LEU A 126 5.88 -10.33 2.01
N GLU A 127 6.74 -11.34 2.13
CA GLU A 127 8.20 -11.23 2.04
C GLU A 127 8.74 -10.96 0.63
N SER A 128 7.95 -11.22 -0.42
CA SER A 128 8.41 -11.09 -1.83
C SER A 128 7.47 -10.26 -2.71
N SER A 129 6.46 -9.63 -2.10
CA SER A 129 5.44 -8.82 -2.78
C SER A 129 6.03 -7.77 -3.73
N SER A 130 7.10 -7.06 -3.34
CA SER A 130 7.71 -6.03 -4.20
C SER A 130 8.31 -6.61 -5.49
N GLY A 131 8.97 -7.77 -5.43
CA GLY A 131 9.56 -8.39 -6.61
C GLY A 131 8.48 -8.94 -7.55
N ILE A 132 7.44 -9.56 -6.98
CA ILE A 132 6.30 -10.08 -7.74
C ILE A 132 5.53 -8.95 -8.44
N LEU A 133 5.30 -7.82 -7.76
CA LEU A 133 4.66 -6.64 -8.35
C LEU A 133 5.49 -6.07 -9.51
N GLU A 134 6.81 -6.09 -9.42
CA GLU A 134 7.69 -5.64 -10.50
C GLU A 134 7.62 -6.56 -11.73
N VAL A 135 7.59 -7.88 -11.53
CA VAL A 135 7.36 -8.87 -12.60
C VAL A 135 6.00 -8.64 -13.25
N LEU A 136 4.95 -8.50 -12.43
CA LEU A 136 3.58 -8.27 -12.89
C LEU A 136 3.48 -6.98 -13.73
N HIS A 137 4.02 -5.88 -13.22
CA HIS A 137 4.06 -4.61 -13.94
C HIS A 137 4.75 -4.73 -15.31
N CYS A 138 5.88 -5.44 -15.40
CA CYS A 138 6.57 -5.65 -16.67
C CYS A 138 5.72 -6.47 -17.68
N ILE A 139 4.99 -7.48 -17.22
CA ILE A 139 4.12 -8.30 -18.08
C ILE A 139 2.97 -7.45 -18.63
N LEU A 140 2.32 -6.66 -17.77
CA LEU A 140 1.13 -5.89 -18.13
C LEU A 140 1.43 -4.74 -19.11
N ILE A 141 2.62 -4.16 -19.05
CA ILE A 141 3.05 -3.10 -19.99
C ILE A 141 3.42 -3.69 -21.35
N GLU A 142 4.17 -4.80 -21.37
CA GLU A 142 4.77 -5.31 -22.61
C GLU A 142 3.87 -6.28 -23.38
N SER A 143 2.91 -6.94 -22.72
CA SER A 143 2.01 -7.91 -23.35
C SER A 143 0.53 -7.47 -23.21
N PRO A 144 -0.08 -6.90 -24.27
CA PRO A 144 -1.52 -6.65 -24.28
C PRO A 144 -2.36 -7.91 -24.11
N GLU A 145 -1.83 -9.06 -24.55
CA GLU A 145 -2.50 -10.35 -24.44
C GLU A 145 -2.69 -10.76 -22.97
N ALA A 146 -1.73 -10.42 -22.10
CA ALA A 146 -1.80 -10.68 -20.67
C ALA A 146 -2.96 -9.97 -19.98
N LEU A 147 -3.33 -8.76 -20.45
CA LEU A 147 -4.45 -8.00 -19.90
C LEU A 147 -5.81 -8.66 -20.15
N ASN A 148 -5.93 -9.43 -21.23
CA ASN A 148 -7.14 -10.18 -21.55
C ASN A 148 -7.30 -11.44 -20.70
N LEU A 149 -6.23 -11.90 -20.04
CA LEU A 149 -6.26 -13.05 -19.12
C LEU A 149 -6.62 -12.63 -17.68
N ILE A 150 -6.72 -11.33 -17.40
CA ILE A 150 -7.03 -10.83 -16.06
C ILE A 150 -8.53 -11.03 -15.77
N ALA A 151 -8.80 -11.74 -14.67
CA ALA A 151 -10.13 -11.93 -14.11
C ALA A 151 -10.36 -11.03 -12.87
N GLU A 152 -11.61 -10.94 -12.42
CA GLU A 152 -11.98 -10.17 -11.22
C GLU A 152 -11.21 -10.62 -9.96
N GLU A 153 -11.03 -11.93 -9.79
CA GLU A 153 -10.31 -12.51 -8.64
C GLU A 153 -8.85 -12.05 -8.58
N HIS A 154 -8.20 -11.89 -9.73
CA HIS A 154 -6.84 -11.34 -9.81
C HIS A 154 -6.77 -9.91 -9.27
N ILE A 155 -7.77 -9.10 -9.61
CA ILE A 155 -7.85 -7.71 -9.17
C ILE A 155 -8.14 -7.64 -7.66
N LYS A 156 -9.00 -8.50 -7.13
CA LYS A 156 -9.23 -8.62 -5.68
C LYS A 156 -7.94 -8.97 -4.93
N SER A 157 -7.16 -9.93 -5.43
CA SER A 157 -5.86 -10.28 -4.84
C SER A 157 -4.91 -9.08 -4.83
N ILE A 158 -4.81 -8.32 -5.93
CA ILE A 158 -3.96 -7.13 -6.02
C ILE A 158 -4.44 -6.04 -5.05
N ILE A 159 -5.74 -5.76 -4.98
CA ILE A 159 -6.33 -4.76 -4.06
C ILE A 159 -6.07 -5.16 -2.60
N SER A 160 -6.16 -6.45 -2.27
CA SER A 160 -5.88 -6.94 -0.92
C SER A 160 -4.45 -6.64 -0.43
N LEU A 161 -3.52 -6.40 -1.34
CA LEU A 161 -2.16 -5.99 -0.99
C LEU A 161 -2.10 -4.59 -0.40
N LEU A 162 -2.99 -3.68 -0.78
CA LEU A 162 -3.08 -2.35 -0.14
C LEU A 162 -3.47 -2.46 1.33
N ASP A 163 -4.31 -3.45 1.66
CA ASP A 163 -4.74 -3.73 3.03
C ASP A 163 -3.58 -4.38 3.83
N LYS A 164 -2.92 -5.39 3.25
CA LYS A 164 -1.87 -6.18 3.92
C LYS A 164 -0.52 -5.48 4.03
N HIS A 165 -0.12 -4.71 3.01
CA HIS A 165 1.19 -4.04 2.93
C HIS A 165 1.16 -2.55 3.29
N GLY A 166 -0.03 -2.01 3.59
CA GLY A 166 -0.24 -0.58 3.66
C GLY A 166 -0.15 0.08 2.28
N ARG A 167 -0.08 1.42 2.29
CA ARG A 167 -0.19 2.26 1.09
C ARG A 167 1.10 2.24 0.24
N ASN A 168 1.36 1.12 -0.43
CA ASN A 168 2.47 0.95 -1.36
C ASN A 168 2.10 1.49 -2.74
N HIS A 169 2.82 2.52 -3.21
CA HIS A 169 2.56 3.15 -4.51
C HIS A 169 2.66 2.18 -5.70
N LYS A 170 3.52 1.14 -5.60
CA LYS A 170 3.70 0.15 -6.67
C LYS A 170 2.42 -0.65 -6.98
N VAL A 171 1.56 -0.84 -5.97
CA VAL A 171 0.27 -1.51 -6.19
C VAL A 171 -0.64 -0.63 -7.05
N LEU A 172 -0.62 0.68 -6.84
CA LEU A 172 -1.35 1.63 -7.69
C LEU A 172 -0.78 1.68 -9.11
N ASP A 173 0.55 1.60 -9.27
CA ASP A 173 1.19 1.54 -10.59
C ASP A 173 0.74 0.31 -11.41
N VAL A 174 0.59 -0.84 -10.74
CA VAL A 174 0.02 -2.07 -11.34
C VAL A 174 -1.46 -1.89 -11.69
N LEU A 175 -2.28 -1.34 -10.80
CA LEU A 175 -3.70 -1.07 -11.07
C LEU A 175 -3.89 -0.08 -12.24
N CYS A 176 -3.02 0.92 -12.37
CA CYS A 176 -2.98 1.83 -13.52
C CYS A 176 -2.64 1.09 -14.81
N SER A 177 -1.62 0.21 -14.79
CA SER A 177 -1.21 -0.61 -15.94
C SER A 177 -2.30 -1.59 -16.39
N LEU A 178 -3.17 -2.05 -15.47
CA LEU A 178 -4.32 -2.88 -15.80
C LEU A 178 -5.42 -2.14 -16.57
N CYS A 179 -5.51 -0.82 -16.41
CA CYS A 179 -6.53 0.01 -17.03
C CYS A 179 -6.23 0.36 -18.50
N LEU A 180 -4.94 0.45 -18.85
CA LEU A 180 -4.45 0.98 -20.12
C LEU A 180 -3.32 0.11 -20.68
N CYS A 181 -3.45 -0.32 -21.93
CA CYS A 181 -2.36 -0.94 -22.67
C CYS A 181 -1.95 -0.08 -23.86
N ASN A 182 -0.72 0.45 -23.87
CA ASN A 182 -0.19 1.22 -25.01
C ASN A 182 -1.17 2.31 -25.51
N GLY A 183 -1.88 2.97 -24.60
CA GLY A 183 -2.88 4.01 -24.91
C GLY A 183 -4.30 3.52 -25.19
N VAL A 184 -4.55 2.20 -25.20
CA VAL A 184 -5.88 1.60 -25.39
C VAL A 184 -6.48 1.21 -24.04
N ALA A 185 -7.73 1.61 -23.79
CA ALA A 185 -8.46 1.32 -22.56
C ALA A 185 -9.01 -0.12 -22.51
N VAL A 186 -8.81 -0.81 -21.39
CA VAL A 186 -9.37 -2.15 -21.13
C VAL A 186 -10.57 -2.01 -20.19
N ARG A 187 -11.78 -1.92 -20.76
CA ARG A 187 -13.00 -1.55 -20.00
C ARG A 187 -13.37 -2.55 -18.90
N ALA A 188 -13.18 -3.85 -19.13
CA ALA A 188 -13.46 -4.88 -18.14
C ALA A 188 -12.64 -4.69 -16.86
N ASN A 189 -11.32 -4.52 -17.01
CA ASN A 189 -10.40 -4.30 -15.88
C ASN A 189 -10.74 -3.02 -15.11
N GLN A 190 -11.08 -1.93 -15.82
CA GLN A 190 -11.52 -0.69 -15.18
C GLN A 190 -12.75 -0.90 -14.30
N ASN A 191 -13.77 -1.61 -14.80
CA ASN A 191 -14.97 -1.90 -14.04
C ASN A 191 -14.65 -2.74 -12.81
N TYR A 192 -13.89 -3.84 -12.96
CA TYR A 192 -13.48 -4.67 -11.83
C TYR A 192 -12.73 -3.90 -10.74
N ILE A 193 -11.82 -2.97 -11.13
CA ILE A 193 -11.11 -2.12 -10.18
C ILE A 193 -12.09 -1.17 -9.48
N CYS A 194 -12.96 -0.49 -10.24
CA CYS A 194 -13.94 0.42 -9.66
C CYS A 194 -14.88 -0.30 -8.68
N ASP A 195 -15.37 -1.48 -9.04
CA ASP A 195 -16.34 -2.24 -8.27
C ASP A 195 -15.74 -2.83 -6.98
N ASN A 196 -14.43 -3.11 -6.97
CA ASN A 196 -13.76 -3.71 -5.80
C ASN A 196 -12.99 -2.70 -4.93
N LEU A 197 -12.54 -1.57 -5.47
CA LEU A 197 -11.73 -0.58 -4.74
C LEU A 197 -12.55 0.56 -4.14
N LEU A 198 -13.53 1.09 -4.88
CA LEU A 198 -14.21 2.34 -4.52
C LEU A 198 -15.31 2.20 -3.46
N PRO A 199 -16.11 1.12 -3.39
CA PRO A 199 -17.25 1.06 -2.46
C PRO A 199 -16.88 1.07 -0.98
N ARG A 200 -15.75 0.45 -0.61
CA ARG A 200 -15.36 0.28 0.82
C ARG A 200 -14.81 1.55 1.46
N ARG A 201 -14.19 2.45 0.68
CA ARG A 201 -13.61 3.74 1.12
C ARG A 201 -12.62 3.64 2.31
N ASP A 202 -12.01 2.48 2.52
CA ASP A 202 -11.08 2.19 3.63
C ASP A 202 -9.61 2.16 3.19
N LEU A 203 -9.34 1.78 1.94
CA LEU A 203 -7.98 1.68 1.40
C LEU A 203 -7.39 3.03 0.95
N LEU A 204 -8.22 3.85 0.29
CA LEU A 204 -7.81 5.15 -0.27
C LEU A 204 -8.12 6.30 0.68
N LEU A 205 -7.25 7.31 0.71
CA LEU A 205 -7.47 8.53 1.47
C LEU A 205 -8.72 9.24 0.97
N GLN A 206 -9.64 9.52 1.90
CA GLN A 206 -10.82 10.34 1.63
C GLN A 206 -10.45 11.81 1.87
N THR A 207 -11.10 12.71 1.12
CA THR A 207 -10.98 14.15 1.33
C THR A 207 -12.38 14.76 1.42
N ARG A 208 -12.51 15.78 2.25
CA ARG A 208 -13.76 16.54 2.43
C ARG A 208 -13.41 17.97 2.83
N LEU A 209 -14.16 18.93 2.29
CA LEU A 209 -14.10 20.32 2.73
C LEU A 209 -14.82 20.45 4.08
N ILE A 210 -14.21 21.11 5.05
CA ILE A 210 -14.78 21.29 6.40
C ILE A 210 -14.67 22.78 6.77
N ASN A 211 -15.65 23.27 7.53
CA ASN A 211 -15.62 24.62 8.08
C ASN A 211 -14.56 24.74 9.18
N ASP A 212 -13.87 25.88 9.24
CA ASP A 212 -12.99 26.18 10.37
C ASP A 212 -13.82 26.42 11.64
N VAL A 213 -13.39 25.81 12.74
CA VAL A 213 -14.04 25.92 14.06
C VAL A 213 -13.07 26.55 15.04
N THR A 214 -13.54 27.56 15.77
CA THR A 214 -12.77 28.22 16.83
C THR A 214 -13.53 28.15 18.15
N SER A 215 -12.81 27.86 19.24
CA SER A 215 -13.38 27.82 20.59
C SER A 215 -13.05 29.10 21.36
N MET A 216 -14.04 29.67 22.02
CA MET A 216 -13.88 30.81 22.92
C MET A 216 -14.19 30.38 24.35
N ARG A 217 -13.42 30.87 25.33
CA ARG A 217 -13.67 30.63 26.75
C ARG A 217 -13.47 31.91 27.57
N PRO A 218 -14.22 32.11 28.66
CA PRO A 218 -13.91 33.14 29.64
C PRO A 218 -12.62 32.77 30.40
N ASN A 219 -12.00 33.77 31.04
CA ASN A 219 -10.86 33.56 31.93
C ASN A 219 -11.30 33.07 33.32
N ILE A 220 -12.05 31.96 33.34
CA ILE A 220 -12.59 31.32 34.55
C ILE A 220 -12.11 29.86 34.56
N PHE A 221 -11.54 29.43 35.68
CA PHE A 221 -11.06 28.06 35.87
C PHE A 221 -11.74 27.45 37.08
N LEU A 222 -12.34 26.27 36.90
CA LEU A 222 -13.06 25.55 37.93
C LEU A 222 -12.27 24.30 38.33
N GLY A 223 -12.04 24.11 39.62
CA GLY A 223 -11.28 22.97 40.15
C GLY A 223 -11.92 22.39 41.41
N VAL A 224 -12.42 21.15 41.31
CA VAL A 224 -12.91 20.40 42.47
C VAL A 224 -11.78 19.47 42.94
N ALA A 225 -11.11 19.88 44.01
CA ALA A 225 -10.13 19.06 44.72
C ALA A 225 -10.63 18.75 46.13
N GLU A 226 -10.16 17.64 46.70
CA GLU A 226 -10.47 17.28 48.09
C GLU A 226 -9.94 18.38 49.04
N GLY A 227 -10.79 18.86 49.95
CA GLY A 227 -10.47 19.99 50.84
C GLY A 227 -10.53 21.39 50.20
N SER A 228 -10.90 21.51 48.92
CA SER A 228 -11.05 22.81 48.25
C SER A 228 -12.22 23.63 48.81
N ALA A 229 -11.99 24.93 49.01
CA ALA A 229 -13.02 25.90 49.38
C ALA A 229 -13.84 26.42 48.19
N GLN A 230 -13.55 25.98 46.95
CA GLN A 230 -14.31 26.39 45.78
C GLN A 230 -15.74 25.83 45.80
N TYR A 231 -16.69 26.62 45.28
CA TYR A 231 -18.05 26.17 45.08
C TYR A 231 -18.10 24.96 44.12
N LYS A 232 -18.99 24.00 44.39
CA LYS A 232 -19.16 22.79 43.56
C LYS A 232 -20.21 22.96 42.46
N LYS A 233 -21.09 23.96 42.59
CA LYS A 233 -22.16 24.25 41.62
C LYS A 233 -21.87 25.56 40.93
N TRP A 234 -21.89 25.53 39.61
CA TRP A 234 -21.62 26.68 38.75
C TRP A 234 -22.72 26.78 37.70
N TYR A 235 -23.03 28.01 37.31
CA TYR A 235 -24.06 28.31 36.35
C TYR A 235 -23.64 29.54 35.54
N PHE A 236 -23.90 29.51 34.24
CA PHE A 236 -23.75 30.65 33.36
C PHE A 236 -24.83 30.60 32.28
N GLU A 237 -25.13 31.75 31.71
CA GLU A 237 -26.06 31.91 30.60
C GLU A 237 -25.32 32.47 29.40
N LEU A 238 -25.73 32.05 28.21
CA LEU A 238 -25.24 32.57 26.94
C LEU A 238 -26.45 32.84 26.05
N ILE A 239 -26.53 34.05 25.51
CA ILE A 239 -27.59 34.48 24.59
C ILE A 239 -26.97 34.56 23.20
N ILE A 240 -27.66 33.96 22.23
CA ILE A 240 -27.30 34.01 20.81
C ILE A 240 -28.16 35.10 20.17
N ASP A 241 -27.53 36.14 19.63
CA ASP A 241 -28.22 37.26 18.99
C ASP A 241 -28.62 36.94 17.55
N GLN A 242 -27.66 36.50 16.73
CA GLN A 242 -27.87 36.13 15.34
C GLN A 242 -27.00 34.94 14.93
N VAL A 243 -27.56 34.03 14.14
CA VAL A 243 -26.84 32.94 13.45
C VAL A 243 -27.38 32.81 12.04
N ASP A 244 -26.52 33.02 11.06
CA ASP A 244 -26.84 32.72 9.66
C ASP A 244 -26.37 31.29 9.34
N ALA A 245 -27.33 30.40 9.09
CA ALA A 245 -27.04 29.01 8.75
C ALA A 245 -26.64 28.86 7.28
N PHE A 246 -25.78 27.87 6.97
CA PHE A 246 -25.39 27.49 5.61
C PHE A 246 -24.76 28.62 4.78
N LEU A 247 -23.92 29.45 5.40
CA LEU A 247 -23.05 30.39 4.68
C LEU A 247 -22.05 29.66 3.76
N THR A 248 -21.72 28.42 4.10
CA THR A 248 -20.96 27.47 3.27
C THR A 248 -21.79 26.22 2.98
N ALA A 249 -21.25 25.32 2.16
CA ALA A 249 -21.89 24.03 1.87
C ALA A 249 -21.95 23.09 3.09
N GLU A 250 -21.16 23.36 4.14
CA GLU A 250 -21.13 22.59 5.38
C GLU A 250 -21.99 23.28 6.45
N PRO A 251 -22.72 22.53 7.30
CA PRO A 251 -23.57 23.11 8.32
C PRO A 251 -22.75 23.93 9.33
N THR A 252 -23.36 25.00 9.85
CA THR A 252 -22.74 25.87 10.85
C THR A 252 -22.51 25.10 12.15
N HIS A 253 -21.29 25.19 12.70
CA HIS A 253 -20.96 24.59 13.99
C HIS A 253 -21.17 25.61 15.12
N LEU A 254 -22.15 25.38 15.98
CA LEU A 254 -22.37 26.18 17.20
C LEU A 254 -22.74 25.27 18.36
N ARG A 255 -21.88 25.25 19.39
CA ARG A 255 -22.08 24.43 20.59
C ARG A 255 -21.60 25.18 21.82
N VAL A 256 -22.25 24.92 22.96
CA VAL A 256 -21.86 25.46 24.26
C VAL A 256 -21.61 24.30 25.23
N GLY A 257 -20.61 24.43 26.10
CA GLY A 257 -20.24 23.31 26.95
C GLY A 257 -19.09 23.58 27.89
N TRP A 258 -18.61 22.51 28.51
CA TRP A 258 -17.48 22.51 29.42
C TRP A 258 -16.37 21.64 28.85
N ALA A 259 -15.12 22.02 29.12
CA ALA A 259 -13.94 21.28 28.73
C ALA A 259 -12.92 21.24 29.87
N SER A 260 -12.22 20.12 29.98
CA SER A 260 -11.08 19.96 30.88
C SER A 260 -9.88 20.74 30.36
N THR A 261 -9.17 21.43 31.25
CA THR A 261 -7.90 22.08 30.92
C THR A 261 -6.80 21.09 30.53
N SER A 262 -6.92 19.85 31.02
CA SER A 262 -6.08 18.73 30.63
C SER A 262 -6.79 17.95 29.52
N GLY A 263 -6.16 17.88 28.33
CA GLY A 263 -6.62 17.07 27.20
C GLY A 263 -7.37 17.82 26.11
N TYR A 264 -8.18 18.83 26.44
CA TYR A 264 -8.88 19.61 25.42
C TYR A 264 -7.93 20.55 24.68
N ALA A 265 -7.84 20.39 23.35
CA ALA A 265 -6.97 21.19 22.50
C ALA A 265 -7.70 21.63 21.22
N PRO A 266 -8.26 22.86 21.19
CA PRO A 266 -9.03 23.36 20.04
C PRO A 266 -8.10 23.94 18.97
N TYR A 267 -7.29 23.08 18.34
CA TYR A 267 -6.46 23.50 17.21
C TYR A 267 -7.32 23.72 15.95
N PRO A 268 -7.15 24.83 15.23
CA PRO A 268 -8.03 25.19 14.12
C PRO A 268 -7.92 24.24 12.92
N GLY A 269 -6.75 23.62 12.69
CA GLY A 269 -6.50 22.83 11.48
C GLY A 269 -6.72 21.32 11.57
N GLY A 270 -6.59 20.71 12.76
CA GLY A 270 -6.58 19.25 12.88
C GLY A 270 -7.06 18.76 14.23
N GLY A 271 -8.09 17.92 14.19
CA GLY A 271 -8.65 17.21 15.34
C GLY A 271 -8.57 15.70 15.17
N GLU A 272 -9.20 14.95 16.07
CA GLU A 272 -9.26 13.47 16.02
C GLU A 272 -10.03 12.93 14.78
N GLY A 273 -10.43 13.77 13.82
CA GLY A 273 -11.26 13.43 12.65
C GLY A 273 -11.47 14.63 11.75
N TRP A 274 -12.64 14.78 11.15
CA TRP A 274 -12.85 15.79 10.11
C TRP A 274 -12.87 17.22 10.67
N GLY A 275 -11.84 18.00 10.34
CA GLY A 275 -11.71 19.41 10.72
C GLY A 275 -11.07 19.64 12.09
N GLY A 276 -11.20 20.87 12.59
CA GLY A 276 -10.75 21.27 13.92
C GLY A 276 -11.68 20.78 15.03
N ASN A 277 -11.13 20.58 16.23
CA ASN A 277 -11.91 20.12 17.39
C ASN A 277 -12.71 21.29 17.99
N GLY A 278 -14.04 21.16 17.98
CA GLY A 278 -14.95 21.94 18.81
C GLY A 278 -15.28 21.25 20.13
N VAL A 279 -16.14 21.88 20.93
CA VAL A 279 -16.58 21.31 22.21
C VAL A 279 -17.45 20.06 21.99
N GLY A 280 -17.14 18.98 22.72
CA GLY A 280 -17.78 17.67 22.60
C GLY A 280 -17.20 16.76 21.52
N ASP A 281 -16.17 17.20 20.78
CA ASP A 281 -15.50 16.40 19.74
C ASP A 281 -14.40 15.48 20.30
N ASP A 282 -14.08 15.58 21.59
CA ASP A 282 -13.16 14.68 22.29
C ASP A 282 -13.79 14.15 23.59
N LEU A 283 -13.07 13.29 24.31
CA LEU A 283 -13.50 12.75 25.60
C LEU A 283 -13.27 13.71 26.78
N TYR A 284 -12.58 14.83 26.55
CA TYR A 284 -12.24 15.82 27.57
C TYR A 284 -13.21 17.00 27.62
N SER A 285 -14.24 16.97 26.77
CA SER A 285 -15.24 18.02 26.66
C SER A 285 -16.65 17.46 26.48
N TYR A 286 -17.64 18.24 26.91
CA TYR A 286 -19.06 17.94 26.79
C TYR A 286 -19.78 19.18 26.27
N GLY A 287 -20.46 19.03 25.14
CA GLY A 287 -21.14 20.13 24.44
C GLY A 287 -22.63 19.86 24.23
N PHE A 288 -23.39 20.93 24.05
CA PHE A 288 -24.78 20.90 23.64
C PHE A 288 -24.99 21.90 22.50
N ASP A 289 -25.70 21.47 21.45
CA ASP A 289 -25.95 22.28 20.24
C ASP A 289 -27.38 22.84 20.15
N GLY A 290 -28.22 22.59 21.17
CA GLY A 290 -29.65 22.91 21.15
C GLY A 290 -30.55 21.70 20.88
N LEU A 291 -30.01 20.63 20.30
CA LEU A 291 -30.74 19.43 19.90
C LEU A 291 -30.17 18.14 20.52
N HIS A 292 -28.84 18.02 20.57
CA HIS A 292 -28.13 16.82 20.99
C HIS A 292 -27.01 17.14 21.98
N LEU A 293 -26.69 16.15 22.82
CA LEU A 293 -25.50 16.17 23.66
C LEU A 293 -24.33 15.53 22.90
N TRP A 294 -23.16 16.17 22.99
CA TRP A 294 -21.94 15.76 22.32
C TRP A 294 -20.85 15.40 23.33
N SER A 295 -20.31 14.19 23.20
CA SER A 295 -19.12 13.74 23.94
C SER A 295 -18.39 12.68 23.12
N GLY A 296 -17.10 12.89 22.85
CA GLY A 296 -16.30 12.00 22.01
C GLY A 296 -16.90 11.79 20.62
N ARG A 297 -17.59 12.81 20.05
CA ARG A 297 -18.29 12.76 18.74
C ARG A 297 -19.44 11.77 18.65
N VAL A 298 -19.89 11.26 19.79
CA VAL A 298 -21.09 10.46 19.85
C VAL A 298 -22.26 11.38 20.20
N LEU A 299 -23.25 11.40 19.33
CA LEU A 299 -24.55 12.01 19.58
C LEU A 299 -25.28 11.19 20.64
N ARG A 300 -25.77 11.85 21.69
CA ARG A 300 -26.65 11.28 22.70
C ARG A 300 -27.97 12.02 22.80
#